data_AF-A0A2D8C7X1-F1
#
_entry.id   AF-A0A2D8C7X1-F1
#
_cell.length_a   1.000
_cell.length_b   1.000
_cell.length_c   1.000
_cell.angle_alpha   90.00
_cell.angle_beta   90.00
_cell.angle_gamma   90.00
#
_symmetry.space_group_name_H-M   'P 1'
#
loop_
_entity.id
_entity.type
_entity.pdbx_description
1 polymer ?
#
loop_
_entity_poly.entity_id
_entity_poly.type
_entity_poly.pdbx_seq_one_letter_code
_entity_poly.pdbx_strand_id
1 'polypeptide(L)'
;MKAKLTLSILFLFLGLTTFSYATEKNGEENEKNAVLRVNISGKLKLCSFDDKGFAFIDIKGGNPPYKISSRNKVSDHILSDLNAGTYTVFIEDKDGNKIEERFVVQPPMPIFAEILEIKNANIESNELGTAKLGIKNFDNSTLKIEWSHGLKDKELAENLKAGSYFVKVSDESSCETTIYFEVKESSNSDYSFSIPTKKTYISEIVSKDSPVKWMGKKFSKEELKAIADEITSNMNDK
;
A
#
# COMPACT_ATOMS: atom_id res chain seq x y z
N MET A 1 -62.73 -31.40 28.60
CA MET A 1 -64.00 -30.68 28.34
C MET A 1 -64.08 -30.42 26.84
N LYS A 2 -65.16 -30.89 26.19
CA LYS A 2 -65.45 -30.91 24.74
C LYS A 2 -64.64 -31.90 23.88
N ALA A 3 -65.08 -33.15 23.95
CA ALA A 3 -64.94 -34.14 22.89
C ALA A 3 -65.86 -33.77 21.70
N LYS A 4 -65.39 -33.96 20.47
CA LYS A 4 -66.25 -34.09 19.28
C LYS A 4 -66.01 -35.46 18.68
N LEU A 5 -66.98 -36.32 18.96
CA LEU A 5 -67.13 -37.68 18.48
C LEU A 5 -68.03 -37.60 17.24
N THR A 6 -67.54 -38.01 16.07
CA THR A 6 -68.41 -38.35 14.94
C THR A 6 -67.99 -39.72 14.42
N LEU A 7 -68.83 -40.68 14.77
CA LEU A 7 -69.05 -42.04 14.28
C LEU A 7 -69.64 -41.90 12.84
N SER A 8 -69.55 -42.79 11.84
CA SER A 8 -68.82 -44.02 11.49
C SER A 8 -69.45 -44.52 10.17
N ILE A 9 -68.86 -45.54 9.51
CA ILE A 9 -69.52 -46.49 8.56
C ILE A 9 -69.79 -45.93 7.14
N LEU A 10 -69.43 -46.55 6.01
CA LEU A 10 -68.96 -47.89 5.65
C LEU A 10 -68.34 -47.79 4.24
N PHE A 11 -67.16 -48.36 3.99
CA PHE A 11 -66.89 -49.00 2.70
C PHE A 11 -65.86 -50.11 2.92
N LEU A 12 -66.33 -51.34 2.71
CA LEU A 12 -65.53 -52.54 2.64
C LEU A 12 -64.49 -52.41 1.53
N PHE A 13 -63.23 -52.76 1.79
CA PHE A 13 -62.48 -53.60 0.86
C PHE A 13 -61.40 -54.40 1.61
N LEU A 14 -61.32 -55.67 1.24
CA LEU A 14 -60.47 -56.72 1.78
C LEU A 14 -58.98 -56.41 1.62
N GLY A 15 -58.18 -56.81 2.60
CA GLY A 15 -56.74 -56.97 2.44
C GLY A 15 -56.03 -57.21 3.76
N LEU A 16 -55.77 -58.48 4.09
CA LEU A 16 -54.83 -58.86 5.13
C LEU A 16 -53.45 -58.25 4.83
N THR A 17 -52.78 -57.68 5.82
CA THR A 17 -51.41 -58.08 6.19
C THR A 17 -51.10 -57.63 7.62
N THR A 18 -50.61 -58.56 8.42
CA THR A 18 -50.02 -58.38 9.74
C THR A 18 -48.80 -57.47 9.67
N PHE A 19 -48.56 -56.56 10.61
CA PHE A 19 -47.18 -56.24 11.03
C PHE A 19 -47.12 -55.75 12.48
N SER A 20 -46.37 -56.56 13.24
CA SER A 20 -45.65 -56.34 14.49
C SER A 20 -45.70 -54.96 15.14
N TYR A 21 -46.06 -54.96 16.43
CA TYR A 21 -45.52 -53.99 17.38
C TYR A 21 -43.99 -54.05 17.32
N ALA A 22 -43.35 -52.93 16.98
CA ALA A 22 -41.99 -52.65 17.40
C ALA A 22 -42.11 -51.56 18.46
N THR A 23 -41.80 -51.94 19.69
CA THR A 23 -41.63 -51.05 20.83
C THR A 23 -40.70 -49.90 20.44
N GLU A 24 -41.18 -48.66 20.60
CA GLU A 24 -40.36 -47.46 20.64
C GLU A 24 -39.36 -47.65 21.78
N LYS A 25 -38.17 -48.18 21.44
CA LYS A 25 -37.05 -48.11 22.36
C LYS A 25 -36.73 -46.64 22.50
N ASN A 26 -36.91 -46.13 23.72
CA ASN A 26 -36.16 -45.01 24.25
C ASN A 26 -34.70 -45.12 23.80
N GLY A 27 -34.39 -44.47 22.69
CA GLY A 27 -33.06 -44.03 22.35
C GLY A 27 -33.06 -42.55 22.67
N GLU A 28 -32.51 -42.19 23.83
CA GLU A 28 -31.72 -40.97 23.88
C GLU A 28 -30.68 -41.13 22.76
N GLU A 29 -30.95 -40.53 21.59
CA GLU A 29 -29.91 -40.30 20.59
C GLU A 29 -28.91 -39.34 21.24
N ASN A 30 -27.92 -39.97 21.87
CA ASN A 30 -26.70 -39.41 22.37
C ASN A 30 -26.19 -38.30 21.45
N GLU A 31 -26.18 -37.10 22.01
CA GLU A 31 -25.22 -36.02 21.84
C GLU A 31 -24.58 -35.87 20.44
N LYS A 32 -25.11 -34.88 19.70
CA LYS A 32 -24.48 -34.18 18.57
C LYS A 32 -22.97 -34.45 18.44
N ASN A 33 -22.59 -35.32 17.52
CA ASN A 33 -21.23 -35.34 16.98
C ASN A 33 -21.02 -34.06 16.16
N ALA A 34 -20.70 -32.95 16.84
CA ALA A 34 -20.40 -31.69 16.19
C ALA A 34 -19.11 -31.86 15.39
N VAL A 35 -19.16 -31.69 14.07
CA VAL A 35 -17.99 -31.86 13.20
C VAL A 35 -16.86 -30.92 13.64
N LEU A 36 -15.70 -31.49 13.91
CA LEU A 36 -14.47 -30.76 14.22
C LEU A 36 -14.02 -29.94 13.00
N ARG A 37 -13.75 -28.66 13.20
CA ARG A 37 -13.29 -27.70 12.18
C ARG A 37 -12.16 -26.88 12.74
N VAL A 38 -11.23 -26.52 11.88
CA VAL A 38 -10.07 -25.69 12.24
C VAL A 38 -10.02 -24.50 11.31
N ASN A 39 -9.77 -23.32 11.86
CA ASN A 39 -9.46 -22.11 11.11
C ASN A 39 -8.06 -21.65 11.49
N ILE A 40 -7.23 -21.40 10.47
CA ILE A 40 -5.87 -20.92 10.64
C ILE A 40 -5.81 -19.44 10.29
N SER A 41 -5.17 -18.65 11.14
CA SER A 41 -4.96 -17.22 10.91
C SER A 41 -3.62 -16.77 11.51
N GLY A 42 -3.16 -15.57 11.20
CA GLY A 42 -1.91 -15.02 11.73
C GLY A 42 -1.02 -14.42 10.65
N LYS A 43 0.28 -14.30 10.94
CA LYS A 43 1.27 -13.83 9.98
C LYS A 43 1.78 -15.00 9.14
N LEU A 44 1.11 -15.23 8.01
CA LEU A 44 1.41 -16.32 7.07
C LEU A 44 2.16 -15.85 5.82
N LYS A 45 2.56 -14.58 5.77
CA LYS A 45 3.39 -14.00 4.71
C LYS A 45 4.55 -13.27 5.38
N LEU A 46 5.75 -13.51 4.88
CA LEU A 46 6.97 -12.89 5.39
C LEU A 46 7.33 -11.66 4.57
N CYS A 47 7.95 -10.67 5.21
CA CYS A 47 8.38 -9.45 4.54
C CYS A 47 9.87 -9.48 4.17
N SER A 48 10.68 -10.25 4.92
CA SER A 48 12.11 -10.44 4.72
C SER A 48 12.54 -11.85 5.12
N PHE A 49 13.77 -12.26 4.76
CA PHE A 49 14.28 -13.59 5.11
C PHE A 49 14.52 -13.79 6.62
N ASP A 50 14.74 -12.71 7.36
CA ASP A 50 14.90 -12.75 8.82
C ASP A 50 13.56 -12.74 9.57
N ASP A 51 12.48 -12.39 8.87
CA ASP A 51 11.13 -12.36 9.41
C ASP A 51 10.63 -13.76 9.80
N LYS A 52 9.69 -13.80 10.75
CA LYS A 52 9.10 -15.05 11.25
C LYS A 52 7.59 -14.92 11.32
N GLY A 53 6.93 -15.96 10.83
CA GLY A 53 5.49 -16.09 10.85
C GLY A 53 4.99 -16.69 12.16
N PHE A 54 3.68 -16.60 12.33
CA PHE A 54 2.96 -17.32 13.39
C PHE A 54 1.57 -17.68 12.90
N ALA A 55 1.02 -18.75 13.47
CA ALA A 55 -0.32 -19.23 13.17
C ALA A 55 -1.12 -19.48 14.45
N PHE A 56 -2.29 -18.87 14.54
CA PHE A 56 -3.34 -19.18 15.51
C PHE A 56 -4.19 -20.33 14.99
N ILE A 57 -4.47 -21.30 15.85
CA ILE A 57 -5.35 -22.45 15.58
C ILE A 57 -6.67 -22.24 16.32
N ASP A 58 -7.71 -21.79 15.61
CA ASP A 58 -9.06 -21.70 16.15
C ASP A 58 -9.84 -23.00 15.86
N ILE A 59 -10.25 -23.70 16.90
CA ILE A 59 -10.94 -25.00 16.80
C ILE A 59 -12.44 -24.77 17.08
N LYS A 60 -13.31 -25.26 16.19
CA LYS A 60 -14.77 -25.20 16.30
C LYS A 60 -15.38 -26.60 16.17
N GLY A 61 -16.47 -26.85 16.90
CA GLY A 61 -17.07 -28.20 16.95
C GLY A 61 -16.18 -29.20 17.67
N GLY A 62 -16.48 -30.49 17.55
CA GLY A 62 -15.86 -31.55 18.34
C GLY A 62 -16.13 -31.41 19.83
N ASN A 63 -15.51 -32.29 20.61
CA ASN A 63 -15.66 -32.29 22.07
C ASN A 63 -14.31 -32.03 22.78
N PRO A 64 -14.17 -30.95 23.57
CA PRO A 64 -12.93 -30.67 24.29
C PRO A 64 -12.69 -31.70 25.42
N PRO A 65 -11.44 -31.87 25.90
CA PRO A 65 -10.23 -31.15 25.49
C PRO A 65 -9.68 -31.58 24.13
N TYR A 66 -8.98 -30.67 23.46
CA TYR A 66 -8.30 -30.94 22.19
C TYR A 66 -6.82 -31.23 22.41
N LYS A 67 -6.29 -32.23 21.71
CA LYS A 67 -4.86 -32.48 21.57
C LYS A 67 -4.40 -31.94 20.22
N ILE A 68 -3.43 -31.05 20.25
CA ILE A 68 -2.81 -30.49 19.05
C ILE A 68 -1.39 -31.01 18.97
N SER A 69 -1.02 -31.56 17.82
CA SER A 69 0.35 -32.00 17.54
C SER A 69 0.82 -31.50 16.19
N SER A 70 2.11 -31.17 16.12
CA SER A 70 2.80 -30.77 14.91
C SER A 70 4.27 -31.17 15.03
N ARG A 71 5.00 -31.18 13.90
CA ARG A 71 6.46 -31.28 13.94
C ARG A 71 7.11 -30.04 14.57
N ASN A 72 6.41 -28.91 14.57
CA ASN A 72 6.84 -27.68 15.20
C ASN A 72 6.24 -27.55 16.60
N LYS A 73 6.88 -26.74 17.45
CA LYS A 73 6.39 -26.48 18.79
C LYS A 73 5.06 -25.71 18.73
N VAL A 74 4.06 -26.22 19.43
CA VAL A 74 2.76 -25.57 19.64
C VAL A 74 2.64 -25.20 21.11
N SER A 75 2.23 -23.97 21.42
CA SER A 75 1.91 -23.52 22.79
C SER A 75 0.63 -22.72 22.73
N ASP A 76 -0.34 -23.01 23.59
CA ASP A 76 -1.60 -22.25 23.70
C ASP A 76 -2.28 -22.01 22.35
N HIS A 77 -2.37 -23.05 21.51
CA HIS A 77 -2.95 -23.00 20.16
C HIS A 77 -2.21 -22.08 19.16
N ILE A 78 -0.94 -21.74 19.46
CA ILE A 78 -0.09 -20.91 18.61
C ILE A 78 1.11 -21.72 18.13
N LEU A 79 1.35 -21.67 16.82
CA LEU A 79 2.64 -22.00 16.22
C LEU A 79 3.40 -20.69 15.99
N SER A 80 4.56 -20.54 16.59
CA SER A 80 5.41 -19.36 16.45
C SER A 80 6.75 -19.71 15.79
N ASP A 81 7.50 -18.68 15.42
CA ASP A 81 8.85 -18.81 14.85
C ASP A 81 8.87 -19.62 13.53
N LEU A 82 7.89 -19.36 12.66
CA LEU A 82 7.71 -20.10 11.42
C LEU A 82 8.50 -19.45 10.28
N ASN A 83 9.35 -20.23 9.62
CA ASN A 83 9.95 -19.87 8.34
C ASN A 83 8.95 -20.10 7.20
N ALA A 84 9.31 -19.67 5.98
CA ALA A 84 8.56 -20.02 4.79
C ALA A 84 8.50 -21.54 4.61
N GLY A 85 7.31 -22.07 4.32
CA GLY A 85 7.10 -23.50 4.12
C GLY A 85 5.67 -23.95 4.38
N THR A 86 5.46 -25.25 4.22
CA THR A 86 4.16 -25.89 4.48
C THR A 86 4.16 -26.54 5.85
N TYR A 87 3.13 -26.23 6.63
CA TYR A 87 2.93 -26.68 7.99
C TYR A 87 1.74 -27.61 8.06
N THR A 88 1.84 -28.59 8.96
CA THR A 88 0.79 -29.58 9.20
C THR A 88 0.53 -29.66 10.69
N VAL A 89 -0.74 -29.57 11.07
CA VAL A 89 -1.20 -29.71 12.44
C VAL A 89 -2.26 -30.82 12.49
N PHE A 90 -2.13 -31.71 13.47
CA PHE A 90 -3.09 -32.76 13.74
C PHE A 90 -3.84 -32.39 15.01
N ILE A 91 -5.16 -32.32 14.92
CA ILE A 91 -6.03 -32.02 16.05
C ILE A 91 -6.89 -33.26 16.30
N GLU A 92 -6.92 -33.69 17.57
CA GLU A 92 -7.77 -34.77 18.06
C GLU A 92 -8.61 -34.27 19.22
N ASP A 93 -9.91 -34.56 19.20
CA ASP A 93 -10.84 -34.24 20.29
C ASP A 93 -10.91 -35.38 21.33
N LYS A 94 -11.66 -35.21 22.43
CA LYS A 94 -11.71 -36.22 23.51
C LYS A 94 -12.33 -37.55 23.08
N ASP A 95 -13.15 -37.56 22.04
CA ASP A 95 -13.86 -38.73 21.53
C ASP A 95 -13.11 -39.41 20.38
N GLY A 96 -11.92 -38.90 20.06
CA GLY A 96 -11.00 -39.49 19.07
C GLY A 96 -11.24 -39.01 17.63
N ASN A 97 -12.08 -37.99 17.42
CA ASN A 97 -12.24 -37.38 16.10
C ASN A 97 -10.96 -36.64 15.74
N LYS A 98 -10.42 -36.93 14.56
CA LYS A 98 -9.15 -36.39 14.07
C LYS A 98 -9.35 -35.55 12.83
N ILE A 99 -8.66 -34.41 12.79
CA ILE A 99 -8.51 -33.59 11.60
C ILE A 99 -7.04 -33.27 11.38
N GLU A 100 -6.62 -33.32 10.12
CA GLU A 100 -5.32 -32.85 9.67
C GLU A 100 -5.56 -31.54 8.91
N GLU A 101 -4.94 -30.46 9.39
CA GLU A 101 -5.00 -29.15 8.74
C GLU A 101 -3.62 -28.80 8.19
N ARG A 102 -3.59 -28.27 6.96
CA ARG A 102 -2.35 -27.85 6.29
C ARG A 102 -2.46 -26.38 5.89
N PHE A 103 -1.41 -25.62 6.19
CA PHE A 103 -1.32 -24.22 5.80
C PHE A 103 0.09 -23.89 5.32
N VAL A 104 0.22 -22.77 4.60
CA VAL A 104 1.48 -22.32 4.03
C VAL A 104 1.86 -20.99 4.64
N VAL A 105 3.12 -20.89 5.10
CA VAL A 105 3.77 -19.61 5.34
C VAL A 105 4.50 -19.25 4.05
N GLN A 106 4.04 -18.22 3.37
CA GLN A 106 4.58 -17.77 2.10
C GLN A 106 6.00 -17.24 2.26
N PRO A 107 6.87 -17.44 1.25
CA PRO A 107 8.21 -16.86 1.26
C PRO A 107 8.15 -15.33 1.26
N PRO A 108 9.26 -14.67 1.65
CA PRO A 108 9.34 -13.23 1.62
C PRO A 108 8.98 -12.64 0.25
N MET A 109 7.98 -11.77 0.22
CA MET A 109 7.62 -11.01 -0.98
C MET A 109 7.63 -9.52 -0.65
N PRO A 110 8.81 -8.88 -0.64
CA PRO A 110 8.94 -7.48 -0.30
C PRO A 110 8.26 -6.59 -1.34
N ILE A 111 7.54 -5.57 -0.86
CA ILE A 111 6.95 -4.52 -1.71
C ILE A 111 8.08 -3.78 -2.42
N PHE A 112 7.99 -3.70 -3.74
CA PHE A 112 8.91 -2.90 -4.53
C PHE A 112 8.25 -1.57 -4.88
N ALA A 113 8.80 -0.47 -4.39
CA ALA A 113 8.31 0.87 -4.66
C ALA A 113 9.44 1.76 -5.17
N GLU A 114 9.13 2.63 -6.13
CA GLU A 114 10.08 3.56 -6.73
C GLU A 114 9.38 4.85 -7.17
N ILE A 115 10.09 5.98 -7.19
CA ILE A 115 9.58 7.19 -7.82
C ILE A 115 9.89 7.13 -9.32
N LEU A 116 8.84 7.07 -10.14
CA LEU A 116 8.93 6.93 -11.59
C LEU A 116 9.21 8.28 -12.27
N GLU A 117 8.66 9.36 -11.72
CA GLU A 117 8.75 10.70 -12.31
C GLU A 117 8.73 11.76 -11.20
N ILE A 118 9.54 12.80 -11.37
CA ILE A 118 9.54 14.00 -10.52
C ILE A 118 9.47 15.24 -11.41
N LYS A 119 8.46 16.07 -11.19
CA LYS A 119 8.42 17.45 -11.69
C LYS A 119 8.90 18.38 -10.58
N ASN A 120 9.94 19.15 -10.85
CA ASN A 120 10.46 20.15 -9.91
C ASN A 120 9.47 21.32 -9.73
N ALA A 121 9.56 21.98 -8.58
CA ALA A 121 8.86 23.25 -8.37
C ALA A 121 9.56 24.36 -9.18
N ASN A 122 8.82 25.40 -9.55
CA ASN A 122 9.35 26.59 -10.21
C ASN A 122 8.80 27.85 -9.54
N ILE A 123 9.69 28.58 -8.87
CA ILE A 123 9.39 29.79 -8.13
C ILE A 123 9.02 30.98 -9.01
N GLU A 124 9.53 31.04 -10.25
CA GLU A 124 9.25 32.14 -11.17
C GLU A 124 7.84 32.05 -11.76
N SER A 125 7.40 30.84 -12.10
CA SER A 125 6.03 30.57 -12.57
C SER A 125 5.06 30.24 -11.45
N ASN A 126 5.53 30.18 -10.19
CA ASN A 126 4.78 29.73 -9.02
C ASN A 126 4.14 28.34 -9.22
N GLU A 127 4.78 27.47 -10.01
CA GLU A 127 4.36 26.09 -10.21
C GLU A 127 4.93 25.21 -9.08
N LEU A 128 4.07 24.37 -8.51
CA LEU A 128 4.49 23.37 -7.54
C LEU A 128 4.94 22.08 -8.25
N GLY A 129 5.83 21.35 -7.60
CA GLY A 129 6.33 20.07 -8.06
C GLY A 129 5.33 18.93 -7.86
N THR A 130 5.62 17.82 -8.52
CA THR A 130 4.86 16.56 -8.42
C THR A 130 5.82 15.37 -8.36
N ALA A 131 5.34 14.25 -7.80
CA ALA A 131 6.07 12.99 -7.82
C ALA A 131 5.11 11.83 -8.08
N LYS A 132 5.46 10.95 -9.01
CA LYS A 132 4.68 9.75 -9.35
C LYS A 132 5.34 8.50 -8.78
N LEU A 133 4.63 7.82 -7.90
CA LEU A 133 5.01 6.54 -7.31
C LEU A 133 4.64 5.38 -8.24
N GLY A 134 5.55 4.43 -8.40
CA GLY A 134 5.29 3.12 -8.98
C GLY A 134 5.43 2.04 -7.92
N ILE A 135 4.48 1.10 -7.87
CA ILE A 135 4.47 -0.01 -6.92
C ILE A 135 4.34 -1.34 -7.66
N LYS A 136 5.17 -2.31 -7.29
CA LYS A 136 5.22 -3.68 -7.85
C LYS A 136 5.37 -4.69 -6.71
N ASN A 137 5.23 -5.97 -7.04
CA ASN A 137 5.39 -7.10 -6.11
C ASN A 137 4.48 -7.03 -4.87
N PHE A 138 3.20 -6.74 -5.10
CA PHE A 138 2.14 -6.88 -4.11
C PHE A 138 1.07 -7.85 -4.66
N ASP A 139 0.43 -8.59 -3.77
CA ASP A 139 -0.52 -9.68 -4.04
C ASP A 139 -1.95 -9.16 -4.30
N ASN A 140 -2.09 -7.98 -4.91
CA ASN A 140 -3.36 -7.25 -5.02
C ASN A 140 -4.04 -6.95 -3.67
N SER A 141 -3.31 -7.06 -2.55
CA SER A 141 -3.77 -6.59 -1.24
C SER A 141 -4.01 -5.07 -1.26
N THR A 142 -4.86 -4.58 -0.37
CA THR A 142 -5.01 -3.13 -0.18
C THR A 142 -3.69 -2.54 0.31
N LEU A 143 -3.12 -1.61 -0.45
CA LEU A 143 -1.92 -0.88 -0.06
C LEU A 143 -2.30 0.40 0.68
N LYS A 144 -1.55 0.71 1.72
CA LYS A 144 -1.60 2.01 2.40
C LYS A 144 -0.38 2.82 1.96
N ILE A 145 -0.63 4.01 1.43
CA ILE A 145 0.41 4.93 0.95
C ILE A 145 0.36 6.17 1.84
N GLU A 146 1.48 6.56 2.44
CA GLU A 146 1.58 7.75 3.29
C GLU A 146 2.78 8.58 2.89
N TRP A 147 2.52 9.76 2.34
CA TRP A 147 3.55 10.73 1.97
C TRP A 147 3.91 11.61 3.16
N SER A 148 5.17 12.05 3.24
CA SER A 148 5.69 12.86 4.34
C SER A 148 4.99 14.22 4.53
N HIS A 149 4.30 14.71 3.50
CA HIS A 149 3.52 15.95 3.53
C HIS A 149 2.02 15.71 3.86
N GLY A 150 1.65 14.51 4.26
CA GLY A 150 0.32 14.16 4.75
C GLY A 150 -0.65 13.63 3.72
N LEU A 151 -0.28 13.56 2.43
CA LEU A 151 -1.09 12.89 1.41
C LEU A 151 -1.15 11.39 1.68
N LYS A 152 -2.34 10.79 1.45
CA LYS A 152 -2.59 9.37 1.68
C LYS A 152 -3.27 8.73 0.49
N ASP A 153 -3.02 7.44 0.30
CA ASP A 153 -3.74 6.54 -0.61
C ASP A 153 -3.79 7.03 -2.08
N LYS A 154 -2.74 7.74 -2.50
CA LYS A 154 -2.53 8.20 -3.87
C LYS A 154 -1.11 7.91 -4.34
N GLU A 155 -0.98 7.49 -5.59
CA GLU A 155 0.31 7.27 -6.25
C GLU A 155 0.90 8.56 -6.84
N LEU A 156 0.07 9.60 -7.08
CA LEU A 156 0.53 10.90 -7.53
C LEU A 156 0.52 11.89 -6.35
N ALA A 157 1.69 12.36 -5.97
CA ALA A 157 1.86 13.49 -5.07
C ALA A 157 1.92 14.80 -5.86
N GLU A 158 1.15 15.79 -5.41
CA GLU A 158 1.02 17.10 -6.04
C GLU A 158 1.26 18.19 -4.98
N ASN A 159 1.40 19.43 -5.43
CA ASN A 159 1.60 20.59 -4.56
C ASN A 159 2.88 20.53 -3.71
N LEU A 160 3.94 19.92 -4.24
CA LEU A 160 5.22 19.81 -3.57
C LEU A 160 6.04 21.09 -3.77
N LYS A 161 6.56 21.66 -2.68
CA LYS A 161 7.57 22.73 -2.76
C LYS A 161 8.95 22.09 -2.96
N ALA A 162 9.96 22.89 -3.29
CA ALA A 162 11.33 22.40 -3.26
C ALA A 162 11.68 21.91 -1.84
N GLY A 163 12.28 20.72 -1.75
CA GLY A 163 12.62 20.07 -0.49
C GLY A 163 12.71 18.54 -0.58
N SER A 164 13.06 17.92 0.55
CA SER A 164 13.15 16.47 0.69
C SER A 164 11.83 15.87 1.17
N TYR A 165 11.45 14.75 0.56
CA TYR A 165 10.22 14.03 0.85
C TYR A 165 10.50 12.55 1.01
N PHE A 166 9.56 11.86 1.67
CA PHE A 166 9.52 10.41 1.64
C PHE A 166 8.08 9.93 1.45
N VAL A 167 7.96 8.71 0.94
CA VAL A 167 6.69 7.99 0.89
C VAL A 167 6.86 6.62 1.49
N LYS A 168 5.96 6.28 2.41
CA LYS A 168 5.87 4.99 3.05
C LYS A 168 4.74 4.20 2.39
N VAL A 169 5.04 2.98 1.99
CA VAL A 169 4.07 2.03 1.41
C VAL A 169 4.03 0.81 2.31
N SER A 170 2.82 0.38 2.69
CA SER A 170 2.63 -0.83 3.49
C SER A 170 1.46 -1.67 2.97
N ASP A 171 1.54 -2.99 3.11
CA ASP A 171 0.43 -3.92 2.81
C ASP A 171 -0.33 -4.34 4.09
N GLU A 172 -1.42 -5.10 3.92
CA GLU A 172 -2.23 -5.65 5.01
C GLU A 172 -1.44 -6.65 5.89
N SER A 173 -0.37 -7.23 5.36
CA SER A 173 0.53 -8.14 6.09
C SER A 173 1.57 -7.38 6.92
N SER A 174 1.49 -6.05 6.98
CA SER A 174 2.43 -5.14 7.66
C SER A 174 3.84 -5.17 7.08
N CYS A 175 4.00 -5.58 5.81
CA CYS A 175 5.25 -5.38 5.09
C CYS A 175 5.33 -3.91 4.68
N GLU A 176 6.46 -3.26 4.96
CA GLU A 176 6.62 -1.82 4.74
C GLU A 176 7.88 -1.52 3.93
N THR A 177 7.80 -0.53 3.06
CA THR A 177 8.95 0.07 2.38
C THR A 177 8.84 1.59 2.42
N THR A 178 9.99 2.28 2.47
CA THR A 178 10.04 3.75 2.50
C THR A 178 11.01 4.24 1.45
N ILE A 179 10.55 5.15 0.59
CA ILE A 179 11.33 5.74 -0.49
C ILE A 179 11.55 7.22 -0.20
N TYR A 180 12.81 7.66 -0.28
CA TYR A 180 13.20 9.05 -0.11
C TYR A 180 13.47 9.69 -1.48
N PHE A 181 13.08 10.94 -1.66
CA PHE A 181 13.32 11.69 -2.89
C PHE A 181 13.40 13.20 -2.60
N GLU A 182 13.85 13.95 -3.61
CA GLU A 182 13.97 15.41 -3.53
C GLU A 182 13.23 16.07 -4.69
N VAL A 183 12.45 17.09 -4.38
CA VAL A 183 11.90 18.03 -5.36
C VAL A 183 12.84 19.22 -5.40
N LYS A 184 13.44 19.50 -6.55
CA LYS A 184 14.35 20.64 -6.69
C LYS A 184 13.57 21.90 -7.00
N GLU A 185 14.24 23.03 -6.81
CA GLU A 185 13.82 24.31 -7.34
C GLU A 185 14.39 24.47 -8.76
N SER A 186 13.52 24.55 -9.76
CA SER A 186 13.90 24.90 -11.13
C SER A 186 13.73 26.40 -11.32
N SER A 187 14.84 27.11 -11.56
CA SER A 187 14.79 28.46 -12.13
C SER A 187 14.91 28.34 -13.65
N ASN A 188 14.18 29.18 -14.38
CA ASN A 188 14.24 29.19 -15.83
C ASN A 188 15.48 29.99 -16.27
N SER A 189 16.67 29.58 -15.84
CA SER A 189 17.91 30.26 -16.22
C SER A 189 18.45 29.76 -17.56
N ASP A 190 17.60 29.78 -18.59
CA ASP A 190 18.05 30.14 -19.94
C ASP A 190 17.87 31.65 -20.08
N TYR A 191 18.64 32.42 -19.29
CA TYR A 191 18.98 33.77 -19.70
C TYR A 191 19.92 33.63 -20.90
N SER A 192 19.38 33.28 -22.07
CA SER A 192 19.94 33.77 -23.32
C SER A 192 19.71 35.28 -23.29
N PHE A 193 20.63 35.99 -22.66
CA PHE A 193 20.84 37.38 -23.00
C PHE A 193 21.25 37.35 -24.46
N SER A 194 20.27 37.43 -25.36
CA SER A 194 20.53 37.78 -26.74
C SER A 194 21.20 39.13 -26.66
N ILE A 195 22.53 39.15 -26.74
CA ILE A 195 23.27 40.40 -26.85
C ILE A 195 22.75 41.00 -28.16
N PRO A 196 21.94 42.08 -28.14
CA PRO A 196 21.59 42.73 -29.39
C PRO A 196 22.91 43.15 -30.02
N THR A 197 23.11 42.77 -31.28
CA THR A 197 24.36 43.03 -32.01
C THR A 197 24.83 44.46 -31.78
N LYS A 198 26.13 44.60 -31.49
CA LYS A 198 26.87 45.75 -30.92
C LYS A 198 26.59 47.14 -31.50
N LYS A 199 25.88 47.23 -32.62
CA LYS A 199 25.52 48.47 -33.33
C LYS A 199 24.27 49.17 -32.76
N THR A 200 23.33 48.45 -32.15
CA THR A 200 22.06 49.02 -31.65
C THR A 200 22.19 49.62 -30.23
N TYR A 201 23.17 49.15 -29.44
CA TYR A 201 23.33 49.50 -28.02
C TYR A 201 23.85 50.93 -27.80
N ILE A 202 24.66 51.45 -28.72
CA ILE A 202 25.27 52.78 -28.57
C ILE A 202 24.25 53.89 -28.81
N SER A 203 23.33 53.72 -29.77
CA SER A 203 22.27 54.70 -30.04
C SER A 203 21.21 54.80 -28.95
N GLU A 204 20.96 53.73 -28.19
CA GLU A 204 19.98 53.73 -27.08
C GLU A 204 20.55 54.28 -25.77
N ILE A 205 21.85 54.14 -25.51
CA ILE A 205 22.47 54.71 -24.30
C ILE A 205 22.57 56.24 -24.42
N VAL A 206 22.82 56.77 -25.62
CA VAL A 206 22.96 58.21 -25.86
C VAL A 206 21.62 58.96 -25.86
N SER A 207 20.50 58.25 -26.06
CA SER A 207 19.16 58.85 -26.16
C SER A 207 18.35 58.88 -24.85
N LYS A 208 18.81 58.23 -23.78
CA LYS A 208 18.14 58.29 -22.47
C LYS A 208 18.63 59.49 -21.67
N ASP A 209 17.76 60.46 -21.44
CA ASP A 209 18.02 61.68 -20.65
C ASP A 209 18.09 61.44 -19.12
N SER A 210 18.60 60.28 -18.68
CA SER A 210 18.78 59.97 -17.26
C SER A 210 20.13 59.30 -16.99
N PRO A 211 20.86 59.74 -15.95
CA PRO A 211 22.21 59.24 -15.67
C PRO A 211 22.19 57.74 -15.38
N VAL A 212 22.97 56.98 -16.16
CA VAL A 212 23.14 55.55 -15.97
C VAL A 212 23.96 55.31 -14.72
N LYS A 213 23.42 54.52 -13.78
CA LYS A 213 24.11 54.14 -12.55
C LYS A 213 24.67 52.73 -12.72
N TRP A 214 26.00 52.60 -12.73
CA TRP A 214 26.68 51.32 -12.88
C TRP A 214 27.66 51.12 -11.72
N MET A 215 27.55 49.98 -11.03
CA MET A 215 28.30 49.68 -9.81
C MET A 215 28.33 50.82 -8.78
N GLY A 216 27.18 51.48 -8.59
CA GLY A 216 27.05 52.58 -7.64
C GLY A 216 27.58 53.94 -8.11
N LYS A 217 28.32 54.02 -9.21
CA LYS A 217 28.84 55.26 -9.80
C LYS A 217 27.82 55.84 -10.80
N LYS A 218 27.58 57.15 -10.74
CA LYS A 218 26.78 57.88 -11.72
C LYS A 218 27.71 58.39 -12.82
N PHE A 219 27.33 58.19 -14.07
CA PHE A 219 28.07 58.72 -15.22
C PHE A 219 27.27 59.83 -15.89
N SER A 220 27.93 60.93 -16.25
CA SER A 220 27.33 62.02 -17.05
C SER A 220 27.13 61.59 -18.51
N LYS A 221 26.31 62.34 -19.24
CA LYS A 221 26.04 62.08 -20.67
C LYS A 221 27.32 62.20 -21.50
N GLU A 222 28.20 63.13 -21.12
CA GLU A 222 29.48 63.40 -21.76
C GLU A 222 30.49 62.28 -21.49
N GLU A 223 30.53 61.76 -20.26
CA GLU A 223 31.38 60.60 -19.89
C GLU A 223 30.96 59.34 -20.67
N LEU A 224 29.65 59.09 -20.76
CA LEU A 224 29.12 57.95 -21.53
C LEU A 224 29.38 58.11 -23.03
N LYS A 225 29.31 59.33 -23.55
CA LYS A 225 29.63 59.63 -24.95
C LYS A 225 31.11 59.41 -25.26
N ALA A 226 32.02 59.87 -24.39
CA ALA A 226 33.46 59.66 -24.56
C ALA A 226 33.83 58.16 -24.56
N ILE A 227 33.25 57.38 -23.64
CA ILE A 227 33.43 55.92 -23.58
C ILE A 227 32.89 55.25 -24.85
N ALA A 228 31.73 55.68 -25.34
CA ALA A 228 31.15 55.15 -26.57
C ALA A 228 32.00 55.46 -27.81
N ASP A 229 32.54 56.67 -27.91
CA ASP A 229 33.42 57.09 -29.00
C ASP A 229 34.76 56.32 -28.99
N GLU A 230 35.35 56.09 -27.81
CA GLU A 230 36.57 55.29 -27.64
C GLU A 230 36.37 53.82 -28.03
N ILE A 231 35.26 53.21 -27.60
CA ILE A 231 34.91 51.84 -27.98
C ILE A 231 34.68 51.74 -29.49
N THR A 232 34.05 52.75 -30.10
CA THR A 232 33.77 52.77 -31.55
C THR A 232 35.04 52.94 -32.38
N SER A 233 35.97 53.78 -31.94
CA SER A 233 37.28 53.94 -32.59
C SER A 233 38.07 52.62 -32.57
N ASN A 234 38.11 51.95 -31.42
CA ASN A 234 38.81 50.66 -31.26
C ASN A 234 38.17 49.49 -32.03
N MET A 235 36.96 49.68 -32.56
CA MET A 235 36.27 48.68 -33.38
C MET A 235 36.47 48.86 -34.89
N ASN A 236 36.88 50.04 -35.35
CA ASN A 236 37.16 50.29 -36.76
C ASN A 236 38.62 49.99 -37.16
N ASP A 237 39.50 49.77 -36.18
CA ASP A 237 40.91 49.39 -36.37
C ASP A 237 41.17 47.86 -36.34
N LYS A 238 40.12 47.03 -36.48
CA LYS A 238 40.23 45.56 -36.55
C LYS A 238 39.47 44.94 -37.72
#